data_AF-A0A8I1DSK8-F1
#
_entry.id   AF-A0A8I1DSK8-F1
#
_cell.length_a   1.000
_cell.length_b   1.000
_cell.length_c   1.000
_cell.angle_alpha   90.00
_cell.angle_beta   90.00
_cell.angle_gamma   90.00
#
_symmetry.space_group_name_H-M   'P 1'
#
loop_
_entity.id
_entity.type
_entity.pdbx_description
1 polymer ?
#
loop_
_entity_poly.entity_id
_entity_poly.type
_entity_poly.pdbx_seq_one_letter_code
_entity_poly.pdbx_strand_id
1 'polypeptide(L)' 'MSYPLAKLPPLDLVRGFVAVGRRMSITLAAQDLHVTQSAVSRQIRALEAHLGV' A
#
# COMPACT_ATOMS: atom_id res chain seq x y z
N MET A 1 -14.21 -3.57 -18.71
CA MET A 1 -12.99 -2.75 -18.87
C MET A 1 -11.79 -3.59 -18.51
N SER A 2 -10.95 -3.95 -19.49
CA SER A 2 -9.70 -4.67 -19.21
C SER A 2 -8.64 -3.65 -18.78
N TYR A 3 -8.21 -3.71 -17.53
CA TYR A 3 -7.06 -2.96 -17.07
C TYR A 3 -5.80 -3.71 -17.52
N PRO A 4 -4.96 -3.13 -18.40
CA PRO A 4 -3.71 -3.79 -18.77
C PRO A 4 -2.84 -3.95 -17.53
N LEU A 5 -2.18 -5.11 -17.38
CA LEU A 5 -1.33 -5.42 -16.23
C LEU A 5 -0.28 -4.33 -15.96
N ALA A 6 0.20 -3.66 -17.02
CA ALA A 6 1.14 -2.54 -16.93
C ALA A 6 0.58 -1.29 -16.21
N LYS A 7 -0.74 -1.17 -16.08
CA LYS A 7 -1.40 -0.06 -15.35
C LYS A 7 -1.83 -0.45 -13.94
N LEU A 8 -1.59 -1.68 -13.49
CA LEU A 8 -1.87 -2.07 -12.12
C LEU A 8 -0.77 -1.54 -11.19
N PRO A 9 -1.12 -1.06 -9.98
CA PRO A 9 -0.11 -0.71 -9.00
C PRO A 9 0.70 -1.95 -8.59
N PRO A 10 1.97 -1.79 -8.21
CA PRO A 10 2.74 -2.88 -7.61
C PRO A 10 2.01 -3.50 -6.42
N LEU A 11 2.08 -4.83 -6.30
CA LEU A 11 1.33 -5.58 -5.28
C LEU A 11 1.68 -5.15 -3.85
N ASP A 12 2.92 -4.72 -3.60
CA ASP A 12 3.34 -4.24 -2.29
C ASP A 12 2.59 -2.97 -1.86
N LEU A 13 2.18 -2.12 -2.81
CA LEU A 13 1.38 -0.93 -2.50
C LEU A 13 -0.01 -1.32 -1.97
N VAL A 14 -0.65 -2.27 -2.66
CA VAL A 14 -1.96 -2.81 -2.28
C VAL A 14 -1.87 -3.58 -0.96
N ARG A 15 -0.81 -4.37 -0.77
CA ARG A 15 -0.55 -5.11 0.47
C ARG A 15 -0.39 -4.16 1.66
N GLY A 16 0.38 -3.09 1.51
CA GLY A 16 0.54 -2.05 2.53
C GLY A 16 -0.81 -1.42 2.89
N PHE A 17 -1.60 -1.02 1.89
CA PHE A 17 -2.92 -0.43 2.09
C PHE A 17 -3.90 -1.35 2.83
N VAL A 18 -4.03 -2.60 2.41
CA VAL A 18 -4.93 -3.57 3.06
C VAL A 18 -4.48 -3.86 4.50
N ALA A 19 -3.18 -3.97 4.75
CA ALA A 19 -2.66 -4.17 6.10
C ALA A 19 -3.00 -2.99 7.02
N VAL A 20 -2.79 -1.75 6.54
CA VAL A 20 -3.16 -0.53 7.27
C VAL A 20 -4.66 -0.49 7.54
N GLY A 21 -5.50 -0.79 6.55
CA GLY A 21 -6.97 -0.82 6.71
C GLY A 21 -7.44 -1.87 7.71
N ARG A 22 -6.81 -3.05 7.76
CA ARG A 22 -7.16 -4.11 8.72
C ARG A 22 -6.73 -3.78 10.15
N ARG A 23 -5.56 -3.16 10.31
CA ARG A 23 -5.02 -2.80 11.63
C ARG A 23 -5.50 -1.44 12.13
N MET A 24 -6.08 -0.61 11.25
CA MET A 24 -6.40 0.79 11.50
C MET A 24 -5.19 1.57 12.06
N SER A 25 -3.97 1.13 11.72
CA SER A 25 -2.72 1.65 12.28
C SER A 25 -1.54 1.33 11.36
N ILE A 26 -0.82 2.36 10.92
CA ILE A 26 0.36 2.21 10.07
C ILE A 26 1.49 1.52 10.84
N THR A 27 1.66 1.82 12.13
CA THR A 27 2.72 1.23 12.95
C THR A 27 2.52 -0.28 13.13
N LEU A 28 1.30 -0.71 13.45
CA LEU A 28 0.99 -2.15 13.60
C LEU A 28 1.06 -2.88 12.27
N ALA A 29 0.58 -2.27 11.18
CA ALA A 29 0.71 -2.85 9.84
C ALA A 29 2.18 -3.02 9.42
N ALA A 30 3.05 -2.05 9.73
CA ALA A 30 4.47 -2.17 9.44
C ALA A 30 5.13 -3.32 10.19
N GLN A 31 4.73 -3.55 11.46
CA GLN A 31 5.19 -4.70 12.25
C GLN A 31 4.76 -6.03 11.62
N ASP A 32 3.48 -6.17 11.25
CA ASP A 32 2.97 -7.37 10.57
C ASP A 32 3.68 -7.69 9.25
N LEU A 33 4.06 -6.63 8.53
CA LEU A 33 4.71 -6.73 7.23
C LEU A 33 6.23 -6.84 7.32
N HIS A 34 6.80 -6.79 8.54
CA HIS A 34 8.24 -6.78 8.80
C HIS A 34 9.00 -5.68 8.04
N VAL A 35 8.41 -4.49 7.97
CA VAL A 35 9.00 -3.31 7.31
C VAL A 35 8.95 -2.12 8.25
N THR A 36 9.64 -1.03 7.88
CA THR A 36 9.57 0.21 8.66
C THR A 36 8.24 0.93 8.45
N GLN A 37 7.81 1.69 9.45
CA GLN A 37 6.62 2.55 9.37
C GLN A 37 6.72 3.57 8.21
N SER A 38 7.94 4.06 7.91
CA SER A 38 8.19 4.94 6.77
C SER A 38 8.11 4.24 5.40
N ALA A 39 8.35 2.93 5.34
CA ALA A 39 8.14 2.15 4.11
C ALA A 39 6.65 2.00 3.81
N VAL A 40 5.84 1.64 4.81
CA VAL A 40 4.37 1.55 4.64
C VAL A 40 3.78 2.91 4.27
N SER A 41 4.18 3.99 4.95
CA SER A 41 3.73 5.35 4.60
C SER A 41 4.05 5.72 3.13
N ARG A 42 5.24 5.37 2.64
CA ARG A 42 5.60 5.55 1.22
C ARG A 42 4.76 4.69 0.28
N GLN A 43 4.45 3.45 0.66
CA GLN A 43 3.58 2.57 -0.13
C GLN A 43 2.17 3.15 -0.29
N ILE A 44 1.59 3.71 0.79
CA ILE A 44 0.27 4.36 0.73
C ILE A 44 0.30 5.57 -0.21
N ARG A 45 1.27 6.48 -0.04
CA ARG A 45 1.39 7.67 -0.91
C ARG A 45 1.60 7.30 -2.38
N ALA A 46 2.40 6.28 -2.65
CA ALA A 46 2.62 5.81 -4.02
C ALA A 46 1.33 5.19 -4.61
N LEU A 47 0.52 4.52 -3.79
CA LEU A 47 -0.78 4.00 -4.23
C LEU A 47 -1.75 5.12 -4.56
N GLU A 48 -1.87 6.12 -3.69
CA GLU A 48 -2.70 7.31 -3.89
C GLU A 48 -2.33 8.03 -5.19
N ALA A 49 -1.02 8.26 -5.40
CA ALA A 49 -0.50 8.84 -6.63
C ALA A 49 -0.82 8.01 -7.89
N HIS A 50 -0.76 6.68 -7.79
CA HIS A 50 -1.11 5.78 -8.90
C HIS A 50 -2.61 5.81 -9.23
N LEU A 51 -3.46 6.01 -8.22
CA LEU A 51 -4.91 6.08 -8.36
C LEU A 51 -5.42 7.50 -8.67
N GLY A 52 -4.57 8.52 -8.51
CA GLY A 52 -4.92 9.92 -8.73
C GLY A 52 -5.80 10.51 -7.64
N VAL A 53 -5.64 10.02 -6.40
CA VAL A 53 -6.36 10.51 -5.20
C VAL A 53 -5.43 11.24 -4.24
#